data_AF-A0A6M6JQH9-F1
#
_entry.id   AF-A0A6M6JQH9-F1
#
_cell.length_a   1.000
_cell.length_b   1.000
_cell.length_c   1.000
_cell.angle_alpha   90.00
_cell.angle_beta   90.00
_cell.angle_gamma   90.00
#
_symmetry.space_group_name_H-M   'P 1'
#
loop_
_entity.id
_entity.type
_entity.pdbx_description
1 polymer ?
#
loop_
_entity_poly.entity_id
_entity_poly.type
_entity_poly.pdbx_seq_one_letter_code
_entity_poly.pdbx_strand_id
1 'polypeptide(L)'
;MSECYAPEPLIETTDAVDSESTDHGSGYETGHDSSEGHDTSDSHDSGYEGDESHQSYEYADVDGDGYEETTLVDSNGDGEVDTVLSDVDGDYYDDVALFENVPGAAPFVPDVVAVALDADGLADIVLDDTDLDGIFDVVSSGYDAPLADANPYAIPAGVPGA
;
A
#
# COMPACT_ATOMS: atom_id res chain seq x y z
N MET A 1 -11.79 -47.13 16.20
CA MET A 1 -11.08 -45.91 16.63
C MET A 1 -11.88 -44.77 16.04
N SER A 2 -12.38 -43.91 16.91
CA SER A 2 -13.50 -43.00 16.67
C SER A 2 -13.18 -41.91 15.65
N GLU A 3 -14.13 -41.66 14.77
CA GLU A 3 -14.21 -40.46 13.92
C GLU A 3 -14.62 -39.28 14.82
N CYS A 4 -13.86 -38.19 14.79
CA CYS A 4 -14.21 -36.94 15.46
C CYS A 4 -14.90 -36.02 14.46
N TYR A 5 -16.22 -35.94 14.60
CA TYR A 5 -17.11 -34.98 13.99
C TYR A 5 -17.04 -33.66 14.77
N ALA A 6 -16.75 -32.54 14.10
CA ALA A 6 -16.89 -31.20 14.68
C ALA A 6 -18.19 -30.55 14.14
N PRO A 7 -19.04 -29.95 14.99
CA PRO A 7 -20.29 -29.33 14.56
C PRO A 7 -20.10 -27.93 13.95
N GLU A 8 -20.90 -27.60 12.94
CA GLU A 8 -20.97 -26.28 12.30
C GLU A 8 -21.55 -25.19 13.24
N PRO A 9 -21.16 -23.91 13.10
CA PRO A 9 -21.77 -22.82 13.84
C PRO A 9 -23.14 -22.42 13.28
N LEU A 10 -24.11 -22.27 14.18
CA LEU A 10 -25.47 -21.80 13.90
C LEU A 10 -25.45 -20.30 13.60
N ILE A 11 -25.93 -19.91 12.41
CA ILE A 11 -26.22 -18.52 12.04
C ILE A 11 -27.56 -18.14 12.69
N GLU A 12 -27.53 -17.22 13.66
CA GLU A 12 -28.73 -16.59 14.23
C GLU A 12 -29.19 -15.45 13.30
N THR A 13 -30.40 -15.60 12.75
CA THR A 13 -31.09 -14.58 11.97
C THR A 13 -31.99 -13.77 12.89
N THR A 14 -31.79 -12.45 12.98
CA THR A 14 -32.80 -11.53 13.53
C THR A 14 -33.38 -10.65 12.43
N ASP A 15 -34.51 -11.09 11.89
CA ASP A 15 -35.52 -10.22 11.29
C ASP A 15 -36.26 -9.49 12.41
N ALA A 16 -36.55 -8.19 12.26
CA ALA A 16 -37.89 -7.65 12.47
C ALA A 16 -38.05 -6.15 12.06
N VAL A 17 -39.10 -5.94 11.25
CA VAL A 17 -40.13 -4.86 11.24
C VAL A 17 -39.81 -3.43 10.78
N ASP A 18 -40.17 -3.21 9.50
CA ASP A 18 -41.16 -2.25 8.97
C ASP A 18 -41.86 -1.28 9.95
N SER A 19 -41.82 0.02 9.64
CA SER A 19 -42.90 0.95 9.96
C SER A 19 -42.99 2.09 8.94
N GLU A 20 -44.22 2.26 8.44
CA GLU A 20 -44.63 3.14 7.35
C GLU A 20 -44.69 4.64 7.70
N SER A 21 -44.42 5.46 6.67
CA SER A 21 -45.15 6.68 6.25
C SER A 21 -45.77 7.63 7.28
N THR A 22 -45.39 8.91 7.20
CA THR A 22 -46.39 10.01 7.19
C THR A 22 -45.93 11.21 6.34
N ASP A 23 -46.56 11.35 5.17
CA ASP A 23 -46.69 12.55 4.35
C ASP A 23 -47.64 13.55 5.02
N HIS A 24 -47.30 14.85 5.07
CA HIS A 24 -48.23 16.00 5.17
C HIS A 24 -47.58 17.25 4.54
N GLY A 25 -48.02 17.61 3.33
CA GLY A 25 -47.60 18.81 2.60
C GLY A 25 -48.34 20.12 2.94
N SER A 26 -47.95 21.18 2.21
CA SER A 26 -48.57 22.53 2.01
C SER A 26 -47.48 23.60 2.17
N GLY A 27 -47.21 24.57 1.30
CA GLY A 27 -47.98 25.24 0.25
C GLY A 27 -47.81 26.77 0.41
N TYR A 28 -47.68 27.47 -0.73
CA TYR A 28 -47.77 28.92 -1.04
C TYR A 28 -46.62 29.93 -0.76
N GLU A 29 -46.34 30.69 -1.84
CA GLU A 29 -45.42 31.82 -2.03
C GLU A 29 -45.86 33.12 -1.32
N THR A 30 -44.90 34.00 -0.98
CA THR A 30 -44.72 35.38 -1.52
C THR A 30 -43.92 36.31 -0.56
N GLY A 31 -42.97 37.06 -1.14
CA GLY A 31 -42.71 38.47 -0.77
C GLY A 31 -41.55 38.84 0.16
N HIS A 32 -40.45 39.33 -0.46
CA HIS A 32 -39.63 40.52 -0.12
C HIS A 32 -39.45 40.96 1.36
N ASP A 33 -38.21 41.02 1.87
CA ASP A 33 -37.36 42.25 1.95
C ASP A 33 -35.98 41.95 2.61
N SER A 34 -34.94 42.45 1.95
CA SER A 34 -33.52 42.69 2.26
C SER A 34 -32.94 42.40 3.66
N SER A 35 -31.88 41.58 3.70
CA SER A 35 -30.59 42.00 4.31
C SER A 35 -29.43 41.07 3.94
N GLU A 36 -28.39 41.73 3.43
CA GLU A 36 -26.98 41.37 3.21
C GLU A 36 -26.43 40.05 3.78
N GLY A 37 -25.74 39.30 2.92
CA GLY A 37 -24.84 38.23 3.37
C GLY A 37 -24.27 37.42 2.21
N HIS A 38 -23.21 37.95 1.60
CA HIS A 38 -22.06 37.22 1.03
C HIS A 38 -22.29 35.74 0.66
N ASP A 39 -22.45 35.45 -0.64
CA ASP A 39 -21.98 34.16 -1.16
C ASP A 39 -21.44 34.36 -2.57
N THR A 40 -20.14 34.26 -2.70
CA THR A 40 -19.41 34.39 -3.96
C THR A 40 -19.66 33.14 -4.77
N SER A 41 -20.56 33.22 -5.74
CA SER A 41 -20.56 32.30 -6.87
C SER A 41 -19.31 32.57 -7.71
N ASP A 42 -18.22 31.86 -7.41
CA ASP A 42 -17.18 31.61 -8.39
C ASP A 42 -17.11 30.11 -8.66
N SER A 43 -17.68 29.78 -9.81
CA SER A 43 -17.82 28.45 -10.36
C SER A 43 -16.45 27.86 -10.70
N HIS A 44 -16.24 26.62 -10.25
CA HIS A 44 -15.63 25.52 -11.02
C HIS A 44 -14.69 25.94 -12.16
N ASP A 45 -13.41 26.02 -11.87
CA ASP A 45 -12.36 25.42 -12.69
C ASP A 45 -11.07 25.37 -11.85
N SER A 46 -10.82 24.23 -11.22
CA SER A 46 -9.45 23.86 -10.90
C SER A 46 -9.19 22.51 -11.55
N GLY A 47 -8.91 22.55 -12.85
CA GLY A 47 -8.11 21.52 -13.49
C GLY A 47 -6.79 21.36 -12.73
N TYR A 48 -6.79 20.51 -11.72
CA TYR A 48 -5.59 19.81 -11.28
C TYR A 48 -5.38 18.68 -12.28
N GLU A 49 -4.70 18.99 -13.38
CA GLU A 49 -3.92 17.98 -14.09
C GLU A 49 -2.56 17.94 -13.39
N GLY A 50 -2.57 17.44 -12.15
CA GLY A 50 -1.37 17.00 -11.48
C GLY A 50 -1.03 15.64 -12.04
N ASP A 51 -0.15 15.60 -13.03
CA ASP A 51 0.71 14.45 -13.27
C ASP A 51 1.71 14.39 -12.10
N GLU A 52 1.19 13.99 -10.93
CA GLU A 52 1.96 13.86 -9.71
C GLU A 52 2.19 12.37 -9.49
N SER A 53 3.43 11.94 -9.70
CA SER A 53 4.01 10.69 -9.22
C SER A 53 3.73 10.56 -7.73
N HIS A 54 2.65 9.89 -7.36
CA HIS A 54 2.28 9.67 -5.97
C HIS A 54 2.87 8.35 -5.51
N GLN A 55 3.63 8.40 -4.42
CA GLN A 55 4.02 7.16 -3.73
C GLN A 55 2.77 6.43 -3.27
N SER A 56 2.75 5.10 -3.44
CA SER A 56 1.66 4.26 -2.97
C SER A 56 2.18 3.05 -2.21
N TYR A 57 1.35 2.56 -1.28
CA TYR A 57 1.63 1.41 -0.44
C TYR A 57 0.47 0.42 -0.55
N GLU A 58 0.79 -0.85 -0.72
CA GLU A 58 -0.15 -1.96 -0.64
C GLU A 58 0.33 -2.96 0.42
N TYR A 59 -0.60 -3.49 1.20
CA TYR A 59 -0.30 -4.43 2.29
C TYR A 59 -0.98 -5.76 1.99
N ALA A 60 -0.27 -6.86 2.26
CA ALA A 60 -0.75 -8.21 2.01
C ALA A 60 -0.64 -9.08 3.27
N ASP A 61 -1.79 -9.60 3.68
CA ASP A 61 -1.96 -10.72 4.60
C ASP A 61 -1.86 -12.02 3.79
N VAL A 62 -0.72 -12.69 3.88
CA VAL A 62 -0.36 -13.85 3.05
C VAL A 62 -0.92 -15.14 3.63
N ASP A 63 -1.06 -15.23 4.96
CA ASP A 63 -1.50 -16.44 5.63
C ASP A 63 -2.98 -16.42 6.10
N GLY A 64 -3.61 -15.24 6.07
CA GLY A 64 -5.01 -15.00 6.35
C GLY A 64 -5.35 -14.88 7.83
N ASP A 65 -4.39 -14.56 8.68
CA ASP A 65 -4.59 -14.45 10.13
C ASP A 65 -5.06 -13.06 10.60
N GLY A 66 -5.05 -12.07 9.70
CA GLY A 66 -5.48 -10.69 9.93
C GLY A 66 -4.34 -9.72 10.27
N TYR A 67 -3.08 -10.15 10.21
CA TYR A 67 -1.91 -9.29 10.17
C TYR A 67 -1.39 -9.16 8.73
N GLU A 68 -0.59 -8.13 8.47
CA GLU A 68 -0.04 -7.85 7.15
C GLU A 68 1.45 -8.19 7.19
N GLU A 69 1.87 -9.25 6.49
CA GLU A 69 3.27 -9.71 6.48
C GLU A 69 4.11 -9.02 5.41
N THR A 70 3.47 -8.45 4.38
CA THR A 70 4.18 -7.89 3.22
C THR A 70 3.69 -6.49 2.90
N THR A 71 4.64 -5.57 2.68
CA THR A 71 4.38 -4.23 2.17
C THR A 71 4.99 -4.08 0.77
N LEU A 72 4.18 -3.67 -0.20
CA LEU A 72 4.59 -3.28 -1.55
C LEU A 72 4.61 -1.77 -1.66
N VAL A 73 5.69 -1.20 -2.21
CA VAL A 73 5.87 0.24 -2.36
C VAL A 73 6.08 0.58 -3.83
N ASP A 74 5.23 1.43 -4.37
CA ASP A 74 5.45 2.16 -5.61
C ASP A 74 5.95 3.56 -5.20
N SER A 75 7.26 3.80 -5.31
CA SER A 75 7.92 5.01 -4.83
C SER A 75 7.89 6.15 -5.86
N ASN A 76 7.51 5.87 -7.11
CA ASN A 76 7.48 6.84 -8.20
C ASN A 76 6.09 7.04 -8.82
N GLY A 77 5.06 6.37 -8.31
CA GLY A 77 3.68 6.48 -8.78
C GLY A 77 3.45 6.04 -10.22
N ASP A 78 4.34 5.23 -10.81
CA ASP A 78 4.19 4.73 -12.17
C ASP A 78 3.27 3.51 -12.27
N GLY A 79 2.82 2.99 -11.12
CA GLY A 79 1.94 1.85 -11.00
C GLY A 79 2.67 0.50 -10.95
N GLU A 80 4.00 0.49 -10.92
CA GLU A 80 4.83 -0.68 -10.69
C GLU A 80 5.47 -0.66 -9.30
N VAL A 81 5.80 -1.84 -8.78
CA VAL A 81 6.37 -1.97 -7.43
C VAL A 81 7.87 -1.74 -7.51
N ASP A 82 8.36 -0.76 -6.75
CA ASP A 82 9.79 -0.47 -6.61
C ASP A 82 10.41 -1.25 -5.44
N THR A 83 9.63 -1.52 -4.39
CA THR A 83 10.14 -2.18 -3.17
C THR A 83 9.13 -3.14 -2.56
N VAL A 84 9.64 -4.27 -2.06
CA VAL A 84 8.87 -5.24 -1.26
C VAL A 84 9.57 -5.40 0.08
N LEU A 85 8.84 -5.23 1.18
CA LEU A 85 9.28 -5.51 2.54
C LEU A 85 8.44 -6.66 3.09
N SER A 86 9.06 -7.61 3.81
CA SER A 86 8.34 -8.74 4.38
C SER A 86 8.83 -9.10 5.78
N ASP A 87 7.89 -9.17 6.72
CA ASP A 87 8.02 -9.80 8.05
C ASP A 87 7.60 -11.28 7.90
N VAL A 88 8.56 -12.20 8.00
CA VAL A 88 8.37 -13.62 7.72
C VAL A 88 8.13 -14.41 9.01
N ASP A 89 8.61 -13.91 10.15
CA ASP A 89 8.52 -14.61 11.44
C ASP A 89 7.49 -14.01 12.43
N GLY A 90 6.89 -12.87 12.08
CA GLY A 90 5.78 -12.22 12.77
C GLY A 90 6.21 -11.43 14.01
N ASP A 91 7.42 -10.89 14.00
CA ASP A 91 7.98 -10.17 15.15
C ASP A 91 7.87 -8.64 15.06
N TYR A 92 7.19 -8.14 14.02
CA TYR A 92 6.98 -6.73 13.67
C TYR A 92 8.19 -6.01 13.08
N TYR A 93 9.29 -6.71 12.78
CA TYR A 93 10.37 -6.20 11.95
C TYR A 93 10.35 -6.93 10.61
N ASP A 94 10.63 -6.18 9.53
CA ASP A 94 10.85 -6.82 8.24
C ASP A 94 12.12 -7.69 8.33
N ASP A 95 12.09 -8.85 7.68
CA ASP A 95 13.23 -9.77 7.55
C ASP A 95 13.94 -9.62 6.21
N VAL A 96 13.18 -9.25 5.17
CA VAL A 96 13.64 -9.21 3.79
C VAL A 96 13.14 -7.96 3.10
N ALA A 97 14.03 -7.29 2.37
CA ALA A 97 13.70 -6.22 1.45
C ALA A 97 14.15 -6.58 0.04
N LEU A 98 13.27 -6.40 -0.94
CA LEU A 98 13.55 -6.57 -2.37
C LEU A 98 13.41 -5.23 -3.06
N PHE A 99 14.35 -4.87 -3.93
CA PHE A 99 14.32 -3.61 -4.67
C PHE A 99 14.45 -3.86 -6.16
N GLU A 100 13.59 -3.20 -6.93
CA GLU A 100 13.67 -3.08 -8.39
C GLU A 100 14.30 -1.72 -8.71
N ASN A 101 15.45 -1.71 -9.38
CA ASN A 101 16.15 -0.48 -9.73
C ASN A 101 15.91 -0.06 -11.18
N VAL A 102 15.15 -0.84 -11.96
CA VAL A 102 14.74 -0.49 -13.31
C VAL A 102 13.27 -0.08 -13.31
N PRO A 103 12.96 1.23 -13.45
CA PRO A 103 11.58 1.69 -13.54
C PRO A 103 10.86 1.06 -14.74
N GLY A 104 9.60 0.65 -14.55
CA GLY A 104 8.80 0.07 -15.62
C GLY A 104 9.18 -1.37 -16.00
N ALA A 105 9.98 -2.07 -15.18
CA ALA A 105 10.34 -3.46 -15.39
C ALA A 105 9.27 -4.43 -14.85
N ALA A 106 8.30 -4.77 -15.71
CA ALA A 106 7.39 -5.87 -15.47
C ALA A 106 7.85 -7.17 -16.20
N PRO A 107 7.84 -8.35 -15.53
CA PRO A 107 7.50 -8.55 -14.12
C PRO A 107 8.61 -8.05 -13.19
N PHE A 108 8.27 -7.77 -11.93
CA PHE A 108 9.23 -7.45 -10.87
C PHE A 108 10.34 -8.51 -10.80
N VAL A 109 11.58 -8.10 -11.01
CA VAL A 109 12.77 -8.94 -10.86
C VAL A 109 13.77 -8.18 -9.99
N PRO A 110 13.92 -8.54 -8.71
CA PRO A 110 14.69 -7.71 -7.80
C PRO A 110 16.17 -7.67 -8.18
N ASP A 111 16.67 -6.45 -8.35
CA ASP A 111 18.09 -6.16 -8.58
C ASP A 111 18.88 -6.20 -7.27
N VAL A 112 18.23 -5.84 -6.17
CA VAL A 112 18.83 -5.87 -4.83
C VAL A 112 17.95 -6.62 -3.87
N VAL A 113 18.57 -7.46 -3.04
CA VAL A 113 17.92 -8.16 -1.93
C VAL A 113 18.71 -7.92 -0.66
N ALA A 114 18.06 -7.34 0.34
CA ALA A 114 18.61 -7.19 1.68
C ALA A 114 17.92 -8.15 2.65
N VAL A 115 18.67 -8.69 3.60
CA VAL A 115 18.17 -9.67 4.59
C VAL A 115 18.68 -9.29 5.98
N ALA A 116 17.77 -9.24 6.96
CA ALA A 116 18.09 -9.23 8.40
C ALA A 116 18.14 -10.69 8.88
N LEU A 117 19.29 -11.16 9.36
CA LEU A 117 19.45 -12.56 9.79
C LEU A 117 19.13 -12.78 11.26
N ASP A 118 19.15 -11.71 12.05
CA ASP A 118 18.85 -11.76 13.48
C ASP A 118 17.53 -11.08 13.87
N ALA A 119 16.71 -10.73 12.87
CA ALA A 119 15.35 -10.19 13.02
C ALA A 119 15.29 -8.91 13.87
N ASP A 120 16.18 -7.96 13.60
CA ASP A 120 16.16 -6.65 14.25
C ASP A 120 15.72 -5.50 13.31
N GLY A 121 15.31 -5.85 12.09
CA GLY A 121 14.91 -4.92 11.03
C GLY A 121 16.09 -4.24 10.31
N LEU A 122 17.32 -4.64 10.59
CA LEU A 122 18.54 -4.10 9.99
C LEU A 122 19.20 -5.13 9.07
N ALA A 123 19.67 -4.67 7.91
CA ALA A 123 20.26 -5.53 6.90
C ALA A 123 21.65 -6.02 7.34
N ASP A 124 21.80 -7.34 7.40
CA ASP A 124 23.08 -8.02 7.60
C ASP A 124 23.80 -8.27 6.28
N ILE A 125 23.04 -8.65 5.26
CA ILE A 125 23.53 -9.06 3.95
C ILE A 125 22.74 -8.33 2.87
N VAL A 126 23.44 -7.88 1.84
CA VAL A 126 22.87 -7.32 0.60
C VAL A 126 23.40 -8.11 -0.58
N LEU A 127 22.50 -8.69 -1.38
CA LEU A 127 22.76 -9.28 -2.68
C LEU A 127 22.40 -8.27 -3.77
N ASP A 128 23.20 -8.20 -4.82
CA ASP A 128 23.13 -7.13 -5.82
C ASP A 128 23.45 -7.72 -7.21
N ASP A 129 22.48 -7.63 -8.11
CA ASP A 129 22.56 -7.94 -9.54
C ASP A 129 22.95 -6.64 -10.26
N THR A 130 24.25 -6.48 -10.50
CA THR A 130 24.80 -5.20 -10.96
C THR A 130 24.64 -5.06 -12.47
N ASP A 131 24.51 -6.16 -13.20
CA ASP A 131 24.33 -6.15 -14.66
C ASP A 131 22.91 -6.44 -15.15
N LEU A 132 21.97 -6.67 -14.22
CA LEU A 132 20.52 -6.77 -14.43
C LEU A 132 20.16 -7.97 -15.32
N ASP A 133 20.90 -9.07 -15.20
CA ASP A 133 20.68 -10.29 -15.97
C ASP A 133 19.80 -11.33 -15.26
N GLY A 134 19.36 -11.01 -14.04
CA GLY A 134 18.56 -11.84 -13.15
C GLY A 134 19.39 -12.77 -12.27
N ILE A 135 20.71 -12.58 -12.21
CA ILE A 135 21.65 -13.34 -11.36
C ILE A 135 22.44 -12.37 -10.50
N PHE A 136 22.34 -12.51 -9.17
CA PHE A 136 23.14 -11.71 -8.25
C PHE A 136 24.65 -11.87 -8.47
N ASP A 137 25.33 -10.76 -8.70
CA ASP A 137 26.78 -10.66 -8.93
C ASP A 137 27.56 -10.53 -7.63
N VAL A 138 27.03 -9.71 -6.72
CA VAL A 138 27.72 -9.24 -5.54
C VAL A 138 26.94 -9.64 -4.30
N VAL A 139 27.69 -10.11 -3.29
CA VAL A 139 27.19 -10.26 -1.92
C VAL A 139 28.06 -9.39 -1.04
N SER A 140 27.42 -8.49 -0.30
CA SER A 140 28.07 -7.54 0.61
C SER A 140 27.41 -7.56 1.98
N SER A 141 28.06 -6.96 2.98
CA SER A 141 27.42 -6.73 4.28
C SER A 141 26.44 -5.56 4.18
N GLY A 142 25.27 -5.67 4.80
CA GLY A 142 24.30 -4.58 4.88
C GLY A 142 24.65 -3.48 5.89
N TYR A 143 25.71 -3.69 6.70
CA TYR A 143 26.21 -2.74 7.69
C TYR A 143 25.16 -2.29 8.71
N ASP A 144 24.18 -3.15 9.01
CA ASP A 144 23.16 -2.84 10.02
C ASP A 144 22.31 -1.61 9.61
N ALA A 145 22.12 -1.42 8.29
CA ALA A 145 21.27 -0.36 7.76
C ALA A 145 19.80 -0.78 7.87
N PRO A 146 18.85 0.14 8.15
CA PRO A 146 17.43 -0.18 8.08
C PRO A 146 17.08 -0.88 6.76
N LEU A 147 16.33 -1.98 6.81
CA LEU A 147 16.03 -2.80 5.63
C LEU A 147 15.42 -1.99 4.48
N ALA A 148 14.50 -1.08 4.77
CA ALA A 148 13.88 -0.19 3.78
C ALA A 148 14.87 0.75 3.06
N ASP A 149 16.05 1.00 3.64
CA ASP A 149 17.08 1.88 3.12
C ASP A 149 18.33 1.10 2.63
N ALA A 150 18.29 -0.24 2.66
CA ALA A 150 19.45 -1.09 2.38
C ALA A 150 19.81 -1.18 0.88
N ASN A 151 19.08 -0.49 0.01
CA ASN A 151 19.41 -0.37 -1.41
C ASN A 151 20.65 0.53 -1.62
N PRO A 152 21.79 -0.01 -2.10
CA PRO A 152 23.02 0.76 -2.29
C PRO A 152 22.93 1.79 -3.41
N TYR A 153 21.94 1.67 -4.30
CA TYR A 153 21.82 2.53 -5.46
C TYR A 153 21.05 3.80 -5.20
N ALA A 154 20.30 3.89 -4.09
CA ALA A 154 19.50 5.05 -3.67
C ALA A 154 19.02 5.85 -4.88
N ILE A 155 18.42 5.17 -5.85
CA ILE A 155 17.85 5.87 -6.98
C ILE A 155 16.50 6.38 -6.49
N PRO A 156 16.26 7.69 -6.42
CA PRO A 156 14.89 8.15 -6.45
C PRO A 156 14.37 7.64 -7.78
N ALA A 157 13.44 6.70 -7.72
CA ALA A 157 12.77 6.19 -8.89
C ALA A 157 12.25 7.41 -9.69
N GLY A 158 12.81 7.62 -10.89
CA GLY A 158 12.60 8.83 -11.69
C GLY A 158 13.81 9.75 -11.94
N VAL A 159 14.93 9.23 -12.44
CA VAL A 159 15.73 10.02 -13.40
C VAL A 159 15.31 9.62 -14.81
N PRO A 160 14.55 10.46 -15.54
CA PRO A 160 14.42 10.26 -16.97
C PRO A 160 15.81 10.42 -17.56
N GLY A 161 16.34 9.35 -18.16
CA GLY A 161 17.59 9.42 -18.90
C GLY A 161 17.52 10.59 -19.89
N ALA A 162 18.47 11.53 -19.76
CA ALA A 162 18.74 12.57 -20.74
C ALA A 162 20.21 12.49 -21.16
#